data_AF-A0AAD4PCU8-F1
#
_entry.id   AF-A0AAD4PCU8-F1
#
_cell.length_a   1.000
_cell.length_b   1.000
_cell.length_c   1.000
_cell.angle_alpha   90.00
_cell.angle_beta   90.00
_cell.angle_gamma   90.00
#
_symmetry.space_group_name_H-M   'P 1'
#
loop_
_entity.id
_entity.type
_entity.pdbx_description
1 polymer ?
#
loop_
_entity_poly.entity_id
_entity_poly.type
_entity_poly.pdbx_seq_one_letter_code
_entity_poly.pdbx_strand_id
1 'polypeptide(L)'
;MTAQEIMDAKALAASKSHSEAERRRRERINNHLAKLRSLLPNTTKTDKASLLAEVIQHVKELKRQTTLIAETSPVPTEIDELTVDNAPDEDGKPVIKASICCEDRSDLLPDLIKTLKSLRLRTLKAEITTLGGRVKNVLFITGEDNNDHESINGGENDEHQQHHHQSITSIQEALKAVMEKSNDESASGSVKRQRTNLNILEHRSL
;
A
#
# COMPACT_ATOMS: atom_id res chain seq x y z
N MET A 1 -25.16 62.70 -19.17
CA MET A 1 -25.63 61.77 -18.12
C MET A 1 -25.59 62.49 -16.80
N THR A 2 -26.68 62.45 -16.04
CA THR A 2 -26.76 63.06 -14.70
C THR A 2 -25.99 62.20 -13.70
N ALA A 3 -25.53 62.78 -12.59
CA ALA A 3 -24.82 62.05 -11.54
C ALA A 3 -25.66 60.89 -10.96
N GLN A 4 -26.99 61.06 -10.94
CA GLN A 4 -27.95 60.05 -10.51
C GLN A 4 -27.96 58.84 -11.46
N GLU A 5 -27.98 59.06 -12.78
CA GLU A 5 -27.92 57.99 -13.79
C GLU A 5 -26.64 57.15 -13.67
N ILE A 6 -25.50 57.79 -13.36
CA ILE A 6 -24.21 57.09 -13.18
C ILE A 6 -24.24 56.23 -11.91
N MET A 7 -24.84 56.72 -10.82
CA MET A 7 -24.98 55.98 -9.56
C MET A 7 -25.90 54.76 -9.74
N ASP A 8 -27.04 54.94 -10.40
CA ASP A 8 -28.01 53.87 -10.65
C ASP A 8 -27.44 52.80 -11.59
N ALA A 9 -26.68 53.21 -12.63
CA ALA A 9 -25.97 52.27 -13.50
C ALA A 9 -24.92 51.45 -12.75
N LYS A 10 -24.18 52.05 -11.81
CA LYS A 10 -23.21 51.35 -10.95
C LYS A 10 -23.90 50.36 -10.00
N ALA A 11 -25.01 50.77 -9.37
CA ALA A 11 -25.79 49.89 -8.50
C ALA A 11 -26.38 48.69 -9.27
N LEU A 12 -26.89 48.92 -10.48
CA LEU A 12 -27.43 47.88 -11.35
C LEU A 12 -26.33 46.91 -11.82
N ALA A 13 -25.16 47.41 -12.19
CA ALA A 13 -24.02 46.60 -12.57
C ALA A 13 -23.51 45.74 -11.40
N ALA A 14 -23.42 46.31 -10.19
CA ALA A 14 -23.05 45.58 -8.98
C ALA A 14 -24.05 44.46 -8.64
N SER A 15 -25.35 44.75 -8.70
CA SER A 15 -26.40 43.74 -8.48
C SER A 15 -26.34 42.59 -9.50
N LYS A 16 -26.15 42.92 -10.79
CA LYS A 16 -25.97 41.92 -11.85
C LYS A 16 -24.73 41.05 -11.59
N SER A 17 -23.59 41.67 -11.28
CA SER A 17 -22.35 40.96 -10.95
C SER A 17 -22.54 39.99 -9.76
N HIS A 18 -23.20 40.44 -8.69
CA HIS A 18 -23.50 39.59 -7.53
C HIS A 18 -24.41 38.41 -7.89
N SER A 19 -25.47 38.65 -8.67
CA SER A 19 -26.38 37.59 -9.11
C SER A 19 -25.69 36.53 -9.97
N GLU A 20 -24.77 36.97 -10.83
CA GLU A 20 -24.00 36.09 -11.71
C GLU A 20 -22.97 35.28 -10.92
N ALA A 21 -22.32 35.89 -9.93
CA ALA A 21 -21.41 35.22 -9.02
C ALA A 21 -22.11 34.10 -8.24
N GLU A 22 -23.31 34.36 -7.70
CA GLU A 22 -24.10 33.35 -6.99
C GLU A 22 -24.60 32.24 -7.93
N ARG A 23 -24.98 32.58 -9.17
CA ARG A 23 -25.31 31.58 -10.19
C ARG A 23 -24.14 30.62 -10.45
N ARG A 24 -22.94 31.15 -10.71
CA ARG A 24 -21.73 30.35 -10.91
C ARG A 24 -21.42 29.46 -9.70
N ARG A 25 -21.63 29.98 -8.47
CA ARG A 25 -21.48 29.18 -7.25
C ARG A 25 -22.45 27.99 -7.22
N ARG A 26 -23.73 28.21 -7.53
CA ARG A 26 -24.75 27.15 -7.58
C ARG A 26 -24.45 26.09 -8.65
N GLU A 27 -24.01 26.52 -9.82
CA GLU A 27 -23.61 25.63 -10.92
C GLU A 27 -22.45 24.71 -10.48
N ARG A 28 -21.39 25.26 -9.85
CA ARG A 28 -20.29 24.45 -9.31
C ARG A 28 -20.76 23.42 -8.28
N ILE A 29 -21.63 23.81 -7.34
CA ILE A 29 -22.17 22.90 -6.32
C ILE A 29 -22.99 21.78 -6.97
N ASN A 30 -23.86 22.12 -7.92
CA ASN A 30 -24.69 21.12 -8.60
C ASN A 30 -23.84 20.14 -9.43
N ASN A 31 -22.76 20.61 -10.06
CA ASN A 31 -21.80 19.75 -10.75
C ASN A 31 -21.12 18.75 -9.80
N HIS A 32 -20.69 19.20 -8.60
CA HIS A 32 -20.13 18.30 -7.59
C HIS A 32 -21.15 17.26 -7.12
N LEU A 33 -22.40 17.66 -6.89
CA LEU A 33 -23.48 16.73 -6.50
C LEU A 33 -23.80 15.72 -7.61
N ALA A 34 -23.75 16.13 -8.88
CA ALA A 34 -23.91 15.22 -10.01
C ALA A 34 -22.77 14.20 -10.08
N LYS A 35 -21.53 14.64 -9.87
CA LYS A 35 -20.36 13.74 -9.82
C LYS A 35 -20.45 12.74 -8.68
N LEU A 36 -20.90 13.17 -7.49
CA LEU A 36 -21.14 12.27 -6.36
C LEU A 36 -22.19 11.19 -6.69
N ARG A 37 -23.28 11.56 -7.38
CA ARG A 37 -24.27 10.58 -7.84
C ARG A 37 -23.66 9.53 -8.75
N SER A 38 -22.82 9.93 -9.71
CA SER A 38 -22.21 9.00 -10.65
C SER A 38 -21.21 8.00 -10.03
N LEU A 39 -20.68 8.30 -8.84
CA LEU A 39 -19.72 7.44 -8.15
C LEU A 39 -20.39 6.41 -7.23
N LEU A 40 -21.67 6.59 -6.94
CA LEU A 40 -22.39 5.76 -5.99
C LEU A 40 -23.22 4.69 -6.72
N PRO A 41 -23.31 3.47 -6.16
CA PRO A 41 -23.99 2.35 -6.82
C PRO A 41 -25.51 2.52 -6.99
N ASN A 42 -26.19 3.35 -6.16
CA ASN A 42 -27.66 3.46 -6.13
C ASN A 42 -28.18 4.90 -5.95
N THR A 43 -28.17 5.76 -6.98
CA THR A 43 -28.49 7.20 -6.76
C THR A 43 -29.44 7.87 -7.76
N THR A 44 -30.10 7.11 -8.63
CA THR A 44 -30.88 7.68 -9.73
C THR A 44 -32.02 8.61 -9.30
N LYS A 45 -32.45 8.62 -8.02
CA LYS A 45 -33.53 9.49 -7.51
C LYS A 45 -33.37 9.97 -6.05
N THR A 46 -32.16 10.32 -5.59
CA THR A 46 -31.98 10.85 -4.23
C THR A 46 -31.93 12.39 -4.19
N ASP A 47 -32.68 12.98 -3.25
CA ASP A 47 -32.59 14.40 -2.91
C ASP A 47 -31.20 14.73 -2.33
N LYS A 48 -30.88 16.02 -2.15
CA LYS A 48 -29.52 16.45 -1.76
C LYS A 48 -29.11 15.92 -0.38
N ALA A 49 -30.04 15.85 0.59
CA ALA A 49 -29.70 15.38 1.93
C ALA A 49 -29.49 13.87 1.94
N SER A 50 -30.39 13.12 1.30
CA SER A 50 -30.27 11.65 1.18
C SER A 50 -29.02 11.25 0.40
N LEU A 51 -28.65 12.00 -0.65
CA LEU A 51 -27.40 11.77 -1.37
C LEU A 51 -26.18 11.89 -0.45
N LEU A 52 -26.10 12.96 0.36
CA LEU A 52 -24.96 13.16 1.25
C LEU A 52 -24.90 12.10 2.37
N ALA A 53 -26.05 11.67 2.89
CA ALA A 53 -26.12 10.57 3.85
C ALA A 53 -25.60 9.25 3.23
N GLU A 54 -26.01 8.94 2.00
CA GLU A 54 -25.56 7.76 1.27
C GLU A 54 -24.05 7.81 1.00
N VAL A 55 -23.50 8.98 0.62
CA VAL A 55 -22.05 9.16 0.45
C VAL A 55 -21.31 8.83 1.75
N ILE A 56 -21.78 9.34 2.89
CA ILE A 56 -21.16 9.07 4.19
C ILE A 56 -21.21 7.58 4.51
N GLN A 57 -22.37 6.94 4.30
CA GLN A 57 -22.55 5.51 4.52
C GLN A 57 -21.60 4.69 3.65
N HIS A 58 -21.50 5.01 2.36
CA HIS A 58 -20.63 4.33 1.42
C HIS A 58 -19.15 4.48 1.78
N VAL A 59 -18.71 5.69 2.16
CA VAL A 59 -17.32 5.91 2.62
C VAL A 59 -17.02 5.11 3.89
N LYS A 60 -17.97 5.02 4.83
CA LYS A 60 -17.80 4.17 6.03
C LYS A 60 -17.68 2.69 5.67
N GLU A 61 -18.51 2.21 4.75
CA GLU A 61 -18.46 0.82 4.30
C GLU A 61 -17.15 0.51 3.55
N LEU A 62 -16.70 1.39 2.64
CA LEU A 62 -15.41 1.23 1.96
C LEU A 62 -14.25 1.20 2.95
N LYS A 63 -14.25 2.06 3.98
CA LYS A 63 -13.24 2.01 5.05
C LYS A 63 -13.27 0.68 5.78
N ARG A 64 -14.45 0.19 6.16
CA ARG A 64 -14.62 -1.10 6.83
C ARG A 64 -14.09 -2.26 5.99
N GLN A 65 -14.42 -2.28 4.69
CA GLN A 65 -13.92 -3.30 3.76
C GLN A 65 -12.41 -3.24 3.61
N THR A 66 -11.84 -2.03 3.50
CA THR A 66 -10.39 -1.82 3.42
C THR A 66 -9.68 -2.36 4.65
N THR A 67 -10.20 -2.10 5.85
CA THR A 67 -9.64 -2.64 7.10
C THR A 67 -9.67 -4.17 7.12
N LEU A 68 -10.80 -4.79 6.75
CA LEU A 68 -10.91 -6.25 6.69
C LEU A 68 -9.93 -6.88 5.69
N ILE A 69 -9.76 -6.27 4.52
CA ILE A 69 -8.81 -6.74 3.50
C ILE A 69 -7.37 -6.61 4.02
N ALA A 70 -7.04 -5.52 4.72
CA ALA A 70 -5.72 -5.31 5.30
C ALA A 70 -5.38 -6.31 6.42
N GLU A 71 -6.38 -6.80 7.16
CA GLU A 71 -6.21 -7.85 8.17
C GLU A 71 -6.02 -9.24 7.55
N THR A 72 -6.70 -9.51 6.42
CA THR A 72 -6.74 -10.84 5.80
C THR A 72 -5.69 -11.04 4.71
N SER A 73 -5.13 -9.96 4.16
CA SER A 73 -4.14 -10.02 3.08
C SER A 73 -3.09 -8.92 3.23
N PRO A 74 -1.81 -9.22 2.94
CA PRO A 74 -0.76 -8.21 2.99
C PRO A 74 -0.86 -7.32 1.76
N VAL A 75 -1.67 -6.26 1.82
CA VAL A 75 -1.74 -5.24 0.76
C VAL A 75 -0.61 -4.22 0.93
N PRO A 76 0.10 -3.83 -0.15
CA PRO A 76 1.06 -2.73 -0.10
C PRO A 76 0.39 -1.41 0.30
N THR A 77 0.99 -0.70 1.25
CA THR A 77 0.60 0.67 1.62
C THR A 77 1.26 1.68 0.69
N GLU A 78 0.80 2.94 0.68
CA GLU A 78 1.38 4.00 -0.17
C GLU A 78 2.74 4.53 0.34
N ILE A 79 3.19 4.07 1.51
CA ILE A 79 4.43 4.51 2.16
C ILE A 79 5.37 3.32 2.38
N ASP A 80 6.65 3.61 2.49
CA ASP A 80 7.66 2.60 2.79
C ASP A 80 7.57 2.21 4.27
N GLU A 81 7.45 0.92 4.53
CA GLU A 81 7.26 0.36 5.88
C GLU A 81 8.10 -0.90 6.06
N LEU A 82 8.77 -1.00 7.21
CA LEU A 82 9.49 -2.19 7.64
C LEU A 82 9.09 -2.52 9.07
N THR A 83 8.61 -3.74 9.31
CA THR A 83 8.43 -4.29 10.65
C THR A 83 9.16 -5.62 10.76
N VAL A 84 9.77 -5.87 11.91
CA VAL A 84 10.46 -7.14 12.23
C VAL A 84 10.05 -7.53 13.64
N ASP A 85 9.22 -8.57 13.73
CA ASP A 85 8.60 -9.01 14.98
C ASP A 85 8.90 -10.49 15.22
N ASN A 86 8.96 -10.90 16.48
CA ASN A 86 8.98 -12.31 16.82
C ASN A 86 7.56 -12.88 16.78
N ALA A 87 7.38 -13.98 16.08
CA ALA A 87 6.14 -14.73 16.04
C ALA A 87 6.45 -16.23 16.26
N PRO A 88 5.74 -16.91 17.17
CA PRO A 88 5.83 -18.36 17.21
C PRO A 88 5.23 -18.95 15.92
N ASP A 89 5.85 -20.00 15.39
CA ASP A 89 5.24 -20.83 14.35
C ASP A 89 4.07 -21.65 14.93
N GLU A 90 3.30 -22.34 14.08
CA GLU A 90 2.22 -23.26 14.47
C GLU A 90 2.70 -24.35 15.46
N ASP A 91 3.98 -24.73 15.37
CA ASP A 91 4.65 -25.70 16.25
C ASP A 91 5.23 -25.08 17.56
N GLY A 92 5.03 -23.78 17.80
CA GLY A 92 5.57 -23.06 18.96
C GLY A 92 7.07 -22.75 18.88
N LYS A 93 7.71 -22.98 17.73
CA LYS A 93 9.13 -22.63 17.50
C LYS A 93 9.29 -21.14 17.27
N PRO A 94 10.37 -20.50 17.75
CA PRO A 94 10.62 -19.09 17.53
C PRO A 94 10.90 -18.82 16.04
N VAL A 95 10.09 -17.96 15.42
CA VAL A 95 10.27 -17.48 14.05
C VAL A 95 10.25 -15.96 14.03
N ILE A 96 11.03 -15.37 13.14
CA ILE A 96 11.05 -13.93 12.94
C ILE A 96 10.16 -13.61 11.74
N LYS A 97 9.18 -12.71 11.93
CA LYS A 97 8.32 -12.20 10.87
C LYS A 97 8.82 -10.82 10.45
N ALA A 98 9.35 -10.72 9.23
CA ALA A 98 9.76 -9.45 8.63
C ALA A 98 8.79 -9.03 7.53
N SER A 99 8.15 -7.86 7.66
CA SER A 99 7.28 -7.28 6.63
C SER A 99 7.93 -6.05 6.02
N ILE A 100 8.09 -6.04 4.70
CA ILE A 100 8.72 -4.96 3.93
C ILE A 100 7.73 -4.47 2.88
N CYS A 101 7.38 -3.20 2.91
CA CYS A 101 6.55 -2.53 1.90
C CYS A 101 7.39 -1.44 1.23
N CYS A 102 7.61 -1.52 -0.08
CA CYS A 102 8.38 -0.54 -0.84
C CYS A 102 8.04 -0.57 -2.33
N GLU A 103 8.77 0.20 -3.15
CA GLU A 103 8.65 0.16 -4.61
C GLU A 103 9.08 -1.20 -5.19
N ASP A 104 8.33 -1.69 -6.18
CA ASP A 104 8.56 -2.98 -6.85
C ASP A 104 9.68 -2.88 -7.89
N ARG A 105 10.92 -2.77 -7.40
CA ARG A 105 12.13 -2.72 -8.23
C ARG A 105 12.66 -4.12 -8.54
N SER A 106 13.26 -4.29 -9.72
CA SER A 106 13.70 -5.60 -10.23
C SER A 106 14.81 -6.26 -9.42
N ASP A 107 15.59 -5.47 -8.69
CA ASP A 107 16.71 -5.88 -7.84
C ASP A 107 16.30 -6.13 -6.38
N LEU A 108 15.06 -5.81 -5.98
CA LEU A 108 14.60 -5.97 -4.60
C LEU A 108 14.71 -7.41 -4.11
N LEU A 109 14.06 -8.36 -4.78
CA LEU A 109 14.08 -9.77 -4.36
C LEU A 109 15.51 -10.36 -4.37
N PRO A 110 16.34 -10.15 -5.40
CA PRO A 110 17.76 -10.53 -5.37
C PRO A 110 18.52 -9.99 -4.16
N ASP A 111 18.35 -8.70 -3.85
CA ASP A 111 19.01 -8.08 -2.70
C ASP A 111 18.49 -8.64 -1.37
N LEU A 112 17.18 -8.85 -1.22
CA LEU A 112 16.61 -9.49 -0.04
C LEU A 112 17.17 -10.89 0.15
N ILE A 113 17.21 -11.72 -0.89
CA ILE A 113 17.77 -13.07 -0.83
C ILE A 113 19.26 -13.02 -0.44
N LYS A 114 20.03 -12.11 -1.02
CA LYS A 114 21.45 -11.93 -0.71
C LYS A 114 21.64 -11.54 0.75
N THR A 115 20.85 -10.59 1.24
CA THR A 115 20.90 -10.12 2.63
C THR A 115 20.56 -11.23 3.61
N LEU A 116 19.47 -11.98 3.40
CA LEU A 116 19.09 -13.11 4.25
C LEU A 116 20.18 -14.18 4.30
N LYS A 117 20.80 -14.51 3.15
CA LYS A 117 21.92 -15.46 3.09
C LYS A 117 23.15 -14.95 3.86
N SER A 118 23.47 -13.65 3.75
CA SER A 118 24.61 -13.06 4.48
C SER A 118 24.46 -13.12 6.00
N LEU A 119 23.20 -13.08 6.47
CA LEU A 119 22.84 -13.22 7.88
C LEU A 119 22.65 -14.67 8.33
N ARG A 120 22.87 -15.65 7.44
CA ARG A 120 22.60 -17.09 7.69
C ARG A 120 21.16 -17.32 8.15
N LEU A 121 20.22 -16.65 7.50
CA LEU A 121 18.79 -16.80 7.74
C LEU A 121 18.17 -17.63 6.63
N ARG A 122 17.22 -18.49 7.03
CA ARG A 122 16.40 -19.30 6.15
C ARG A 122 14.96 -18.79 6.16
N THR A 123 14.39 -18.56 4.97
CA THR A 123 12.96 -18.25 4.82
C THR A 123 12.15 -19.53 4.85
N LEU A 124 11.23 -19.64 5.80
CA LEU A 124 10.27 -20.75 5.94
C LEU A 124 9.04 -20.52 5.06
N LYS A 125 8.54 -19.28 5.04
CA LYS A 125 7.36 -18.85 4.28
C LYS A 125 7.54 -17.42 3.79
N ALA A 126 7.04 -17.13 2.60
CA ALA A 126 7.00 -15.78 2.05
C ALA A 126 5.62 -15.51 1.44
N GLU A 127 5.00 -14.40 1.83
CA GLU A 127 3.79 -13.87 1.20
C GLU A 127 4.17 -12.58 0.47
N ILE A 128 3.98 -12.56 -0.85
CA ILE A 128 4.38 -11.45 -1.69
C ILE A 128 3.15 -10.94 -2.43
N THR A 129 2.85 -9.65 -2.23
CA THR A 129 1.74 -8.98 -2.90
C THR A 129 2.26 -7.76 -3.64
N THR A 130 1.82 -7.56 -4.88
CA THR A 130 2.14 -6.37 -5.68
C THR A 130 0.87 -5.62 -6.02
N LEU A 131 0.92 -4.29 -5.91
CA LEU A 131 -0.19 -3.41 -6.26
C LEU A 131 0.36 -2.04 -6.66
N GLY A 132 -0.01 -1.56 -7.86
CA GLY A 132 0.29 -0.19 -8.28
C GLY A 132 1.78 0.16 -8.35
N GLY A 133 2.65 -0.79 -8.67
CA GLY A 133 4.11 -0.58 -8.69
C GLY A 133 4.78 -0.65 -7.31
N ARG A 134 4.04 -1.00 -6.27
CA ARG A 134 4.56 -1.29 -4.93
C ARG A 134 4.44 -2.77 -4.61
N VAL A 135 5.30 -3.24 -3.72
CA VAL A 135 5.37 -4.62 -3.29
C VAL A 135 5.44 -4.71 -1.78
N LYS A 136 4.70 -5.67 -1.22
CA LYS A 136 4.76 -6.05 0.19
C LYS A 136 5.25 -7.48 0.30
N ASN A 137 6.40 -7.66 0.94
CA ASN A 137 7.03 -8.96 1.22
C ASN A 137 6.88 -9.25 2.71
N VAL A 138 6.10 -10.26 3.08
CA VAL A 138 6.02 -10.77 4.46
C VAL A 138 6.77 -12.09 4.52
N LEU A 139 7.89 -12.08 5.23
CA LEU A 139 8.86 -13.17 5.30
C LEU A 139 8.84 -13.76 6.72
N PHE A 140 8.69 -15.07 6.81
CA PHE A 140 8.87 -15.85 8.03
C PHE A 140 10.24 -16.50 7.95
N ILE A 141 11.16 -16.08 8.81
CA ILE A 141 12.59 -16.40 8.76
C ILE A 141 13.07 -16.99 10.08
N THR A 142 14.00 -17.94 10.00
CA THR A 142 14.68 -18.54 11.16
C THR A 142 16.19 -18.55 10.92
N GLY A 143 16.98 -18.67 11.99
CA GLY A 143 18.42 -18.90 11.88
C GLY A 143 18.72 -20.25 11.24
N GLU A 144 19.80 -20.34 10.48
CA GLU A 144 20.40 -21.63 10.18
C GLU A 144 21.02 -22.19 11.46
N ASP A 145 20.24 -22.97 12.20
CA ASP A 145 20.75 -23.73 13.33
C ASP A 145 21.85 -24.67 12.82
N ASN A 146 23.08 -24.47 13.31
CA ASN A 146 24.06 -25.54 13.33
C ASN A 146 23.49 -26.59 14.29
N ASN A 147 22.91 -27.67 13.77
CA ASN A 147 22.68 -28.86 14.57
C ASN A 147 23.99 -29.21 15.27
N ASP A 148 24.01 -29.12 16.60
CA ASP A 148 24.67 -30.02 17.55
C ASP A 148 24.89 -29.32 18.90
N HIS A 149 23.87 -29.33 19.77
CA HIS A 149 24.01 -29.83 21.14
C HIS A 149 22.67 -29.74 21.89
N GLU A 150 22.08 -30.90 22.20
CA GLU A 150 21.24 -31.02 23.40
C GLU A 150 22.05 -30.49 24.58
N SER A 151 21.58 -29.40 25.19
CA SER A 151 22.04 -28.97 26.51
C SER A 151 20.85 -29.00 27.44
N ILE A 152 20.88 -30.04 28.27
CA ILE A 152 20.10 -30.22 29.48
C ILE A 152 20.47 -29.11 30.48
N ASN A 153 19.47 -28.65 31.25
CA ASN A 153 19.50 -27.66 32.34
C ASN A 153 19.55 -26.19 31.88
N GLY A 154 18.80 -25.25 32.45
CA GLY A 154 18.19 -25.20 33.78
C GLY A 154 18.63 -23.90 34.45
N GLY A 155 18.01 -22.78 34.06
CA GLY A 155 18.12 -21.47 34.70
C GLY A 155 19.07 -20.48 34.02
N GLU A 156 18.58 -19.69 33.05
CA GLU A 156 19.27 -18.50 32.50
C GLU A 156 18.29 -17.72 31.58
N ASN A 157 17.29 -17.05 32.18
CA ASN A 157 16.23 -16.37 31.42
C ASN A 157 16.64 -14.99 30.85
N ASP A 158 17.74 -14.38 31.31
CA ASP A 158 18.13 -13.01 30.93
C ASP A 158 19.11 -12.94 29.74
N GLU A 159 20.00 -13.92 29.57
CA GLU A 159 21.03 -13.89 28.50
C GLU A 159 20.46 -14.26 27.12
N HIS A 160 19.49 -15.19 27.08
CA HIS A 160 18.80 -15.57 25.84
C HIS A 160 17.98 -14.41 25.25
N GLN A 161 17.44 -13.53 26.09
CA GLN A 161 16.62 -12.41 25.65
C GLN A 161 17.46 -11.30 24.99
N GLN A 162 18.69 -11.07 25.46
CA GLN A 162 19.62 -10.08 24.88
C GLN A 162 20.17 -10.51 23.51
N HIS A 163 20.60 -11.77 23.36
CA HIS A 163 21.09 -12.28 22.07
C HIS A 163 20.02 -12.24 20.98
N HIS A 164 18.77 -12.51 21.36
CA HIS A 164 17.66 -12.50 20.42
C HIS A 164 17.28 -11.07 19.99
N HIS A 165 17.32 -10.11 20.92
CA HIS A 165 17.09 -8.70 20.61
C HIS A 165 18.14 -8.13 19.64
N GLN A 166 19.43 -8.50 19.81
CA GLN A 166 20.51 -8.10 18.88
C GLN A 166 20.29 -8.65 17.46
N SER A 167 19.75 -9.86 17.35
CA SER A 167 19.46 -10.49 16.04
C SER A 167 18.36 -9.75 15.29
N ILE A 168 17.29 -9.33 15.98
CA ILE A 168 16.18 -8.56 15.38
C ILE A 168 16.67 -7.21 14.86
N THR A 169 17.43 -6.48 15.67
CA THR A 169 17.98 -5.18 15.27
C THR A 169 18.88 -5.32 14.04
N SER A 170 19.76 -6.32 14.01
CA SER A 170 20.63 -6.57 12.86
C SER A 170 19.83 -6.90 11.58
N ILE A 171 18.78 -7.71 11.69
CA ILE A 171 17.87 -8.02 10.59
C ILE A 171 17.16 -6.75 10.11
N GLN A 172 16.62 -5.96 11.04
CA GLN A 172 15.92 -4.72 10.74
C GLN A 172 16.83 -3.73 10.00
N GLU A 173 18.06 -3.52 10.47
CA GLU A 173 19.02 -2.64 9.80
C GLU A 173 19.40 -3.13 8.41
N ALA A 174 19.67 -4.43 8.26
CA ALA A 174 20.06 -5.01 6.98
C ALA A 174 18.92 -4.95 5.94
N LEU A 175 17.69 -5.25 6.35
CA LEU A 175 16.52 -5.17 5.48
C LEU A 175 16.15 -3.71 5.16
N LYS A 176 16.33 -2.79 6.11
CA LYS A 176 16.16 -1.35 5.89
C LYS A 176 17.15 -0.83 4.85
N ALA A 177 18.41 -1.25 4.92
CA ALA A 177 19.42 -0.89 3.93
C ALA A 177 19.07 -1.40 2.52
N VAL A 178 18.47 -2.60 2.42
CA VAL A 178 17.89 -3.05 1.14
C VAL A 178 16.79 -2.08 0.74
N MET A 179 15.78 -1.84 1.58
CA MET A 179 14.65 -0.96 1.26
C MET A 179 15.10 0.43 0.73
N GLU A 180 16.08 1.07 1.37
CA GLU A 180 16.55 2.42 1.05
C GLU A 180 17.52 2.51 -0.13
N LYS A 181 17.97 1.38 -0.70
CA LYS A 181 19.01 1.32 -1.74
C LYS A 181 18.64 2.02 -3.06
N SER A 182 17.39 2.45 -3.26
CA SER A 182 16.89 2.99 -4.52
C SER A 182 16.53 4.47 -4.43
N ASN A 183 17.50 5.35 -4.74
CA ASN A 183 17.20 6.70 -5.21
C ASN A 183 18.22 7.31 -6.20
N ASP A 184 19.35 6.67 -6.50
CA ASP A 184 20.42 7.31 -7.28
C ASP A 184 20.55 6.91 -8.76
N GLU A 185 19.93 5.81 -9.23
CA GLU A 185 20.01 5.44 -10.65
C GLU A 185 18.73 4.78 -11.15
N SER A 186 17.80 5.56 -11.73
CA SER A 186 16.93 5.13 -12.85
C SER A 186 16.02 6.26 -13.34
N ALA A 187 16.61 7.31 -13.90
CA ALA A 187 16.11 7.81 -15.17
C ALA A 187 16.61 6.84 -16.25
N SER A 188 15.72 6.34 -17.11
CA SER A 188 15.98 5.48 -18.29
C SER A 188 15.91 3.96 -18.07
N GLY A 189 14.88 3.33 -18.64
CA GLY A 189 14.85 1.88 -18.82
C GLY A 189 13.49 1.29 -19.15
N SER A 190 12.84 1.72 -20.24
CA SER A 190 11.67 1.02 -20.78
C SER A 190 12.05 -0.39 -21.27
N VAL A 191 11.93 -1.40 -20.42
CA VAL A 191 12.10 -2.81 -20.82
C VAL A 191 10.78 -3.35 -21.35
N LYS A 192 10.63 -3.32 -22.68
CA LYS A 192 9.57 -4.04 -23.41
C LYS A 192 9.75 -5.54 -23.18
N ARG A 193 8.78 -6.18 -22.50
CA ARG A 193 8.69 -7.64 -22.42
C ARG A 193 8.35 -8.19 -23.80
N GLN A 194 9.31 -8.86 -24.44
CA GLN A 194 9.12 -9.64 -25.66
C GLN A 194 8.53 -11.00 -25.28
N ARG A 195 7.27 -11.25 -25.64
CA ARG A 195 6.64 -12.57 -25.53
C ARG A 195 7.11 -13.45 -26.69
N THR A 196 7.79 -14.55 -26.40
CA THR A 196 7.98 -15.68 -27.31
C THR A 196 6.82 -16.66 -27.13
N ASN A 197 6.12 -17.02 -28.22
CA ASN A 197 5.20 -18.14 -28.23
C ASN A 197 5.76 -19.23 -29.15
N LEU A 198 5.87 -20.43 -28.60
CA LEU A 198 6.28 -21.65 -29.28
C LEU A 198 5.15 -22.13 -30.22
N ASN A 199 5.50 -22.51 -31.44
CA ASN A 199 4.63 -23.27 -32.35
C ASN A 199 4.52 -24.72 -31.84
N ILE A 200 3.33 -25.14 -31.43
CA ILE A 200 3.01 -26.55 -31.23
C ILE A 200 2.41 -27.10 -32.53
N LEU A 201 3.12 -28.07 -33.08
CA LEU A 201 2.79 -28.86 -34.26
C LEU A 201 1.62 -29.81 -33.92
N GLU A 202 0.45 -29.61 -34.52
CA GLU A 202 -0.60 -30.64 -34.51
C GLU A 202 -0.25 -31.74 -35.52
N HIS A 203 0.18 -32.88 -35.00
CA HIS A 203 0.04 -34.16 -35.67
C HIS A 203 -1.26 -34.81 -35.19
N ARG A 204 -2.22 -35.02 -36.09
CA ARG A 204 -3.17 -36.12 -35.93
C ARG A 204 -3.64 -36.66 -37.28
N SER A 205 -3.21 -37.89 -37.55
CA SER A 205 -3.70 -38.75 -38.60
C SER A 205 -5.09 -39.29 -38.25
N LEU A 206 -6.02 -39.19 -39.20
CA LEU A 206 -6.85 -40.25 -39.81
C LEU A 206 -8.00 -39.59 -40.58
#